data_AF-A0A937DUJ6-F1
#
_entry.id   AF-A0A937DUJ6-F1
#
_cell.length_a   1.000
_cell.length_b   1.000
_cell.length_c   1.000
_cell.angle_alpha   90.00
_cell.angle_beta   90.00
_cell.angle_gamma   90.00
#
_symmetry.space_group_name_H-M   'P 1'
#
loop_
_entity.id
_entity.type
_entity.pdbx_description
1 polymer ?
#
loop_
_entity_poly.entity_id
_entity_poly.type
_entity_poly.pdbx_seq_one_letter_code
_entity_poly.pdbx_strand_id
1 'polypeptide(L)'
;MSLILPDLLALCAEGENTADRHETAAREAVRKLVAPTGKVDPKLLEREQFAAHGYAWIATYVAALRQMRRWAEAGHESGSGGELERLILQSAFGEYLAQLKGGIAISQVEIVRPGDLGLDGAALETPAVAKLIAANTAAVRGRIA
;
A
#
# COMPACT_ATOMS: atom_id res chain seq x y z
N MET A 1 -9.96 -2.89 -25.78
CA MET A 1 -10.13 -2.46 -24.38
C MET A 1 -8.93 -1.59 -24.02
N SER A 2 -9.14 -0.43 -23.38
CA SER A 2 -8.02 0.42 -22.94
C SER A 2 -7.19 -0.30 -21.88
N LEU A 3 -5.85 -0.22 -21.97
CA LEU A 3 -4.94 -0.76 -20.94
C LEU A 3 -4.96 0.07 -19.65
N ILE A 4 -5.25 1.36 -19.78
CA ILE A 4 -5.30 2.31 -18.67
C ILE A 4 -6.75 2.45 -18.20
N LEU A 5 -6.95 2.36 -16.89
CA LEU A 5 -8.25 2.56 -16.26
C LEU A 5 -8.75 3.99 -16.51
N PRO A 6 -10.04 4.16 -16.85
CA PRO A 6 -10.67 5.48 -16.76
C PRO A 6 -10.65 5.95 -15.29
N ASP A 7 -10.52 7.27 -15.11
CA ASP A 7 -10.53 7.91 -13.79
C ASP A 7 -9.41 7.44 -12.84
N LEU A 8 -8.26 7.05 -13.40
CA LEU A 8 -7.15 6.44 -12.65
C LEU A 8 -6.74 7.24 -11.41
N LEU A 9 -6.60 8.57 -11.51
CA LEU A 9 -6.22 9.41 -10.36
C LEU A 9 -7.26 9.38 -9.23
N ALA A 10 -8.55 9.38 -9.58
CA ALA A 10 -9.63 9.29 -8.59
C ALA A 10 -9.62 7.92 -7.89
N LEU A 11 -9.44 6.83 -8.66
CA LEU A 11 -9.30 5.48 -8.10
C LEU A 11 -8.08 5.37 -7.19
N CYS A 12 -6.94 5.95 -7.58
CA CYS A 12 -5.74 6.01 -6.76
C CYS A 12 -5.98 6.78 -5.46
N ALA A 13 -6.71 7.90 -5.48
CA ALA A 13 -7.05 8.64 -4.28
C ALA A 13 -7.91 7.81 -3.30
N GLU A 14 -8.91 7.07 -3.80
CA GLU A 14 -9.73 6.16 -2.98
C GLU A 14 -8.93 4.97 -2.41
N GLY A 15 -8.04 4.40 -3.24
CA GLY A 15 -7.12 3.34 -2.84
C GLY A 15 -6.14 3.80 -1.75
N GLU A 16 -5.55 4.99 -1.92
CA GLU A 16 -4.67 5.62 -0.93
C GLU A 16 -5.37 5.85 0.40
N ASN A 17 -6.58 6.42 0.41
CA ASN A 17 -7.35 6.61 1.63
C ASN A 17 -7.62 5.27 2.36
N THR A 18 -7.91 4.22 1.60
CA THR A 18 -8.07 2.87 2.18
C THR A 18 -6.77 2.37 2.81
N ALA A 19 -5.63 2.56 2.15
CA ALA A 19 -4.31 2.22 2.68
C ALA A 19 -3.95 3.07 3.92
N ASP A 20 -4.27 4.37 3.94
CA ASP A 20 -4.04 5.28 5.08
C ASP A 20 -4.76 4.80 6.35
N ARG A 21 -6.01 4.36 6.20
CA ARG A 21 -6.80 3.79 7.30
C ARG A 21 -6.19 2.48 7.80
N HIS A 22 -5.70 1.65 6.89
CA HIS A 22 -5.00 0.42 7.23
C HIS A 22 -3.68 0.69 7.99
N GLU A 23 -2.86 1.63 7.51
CA GLU A 23 -1.62 2.05 8.20
C GLU A 23 -1.93 2.57 9.61
N THR A 24 -2.98 3.39 9.76
CA THR A 24 -3.39 3.90 11.07
C THR A 24 -3.77 2.78 12.01
N ALA A 25 -4.56 1.80 11.55
CA ALA A 25 -4.93 0.65 12.35
C ALA A 25 -3.71 -0.20 12.75
N ALA A 26 -2.78 -0.43 11.82
CA ALA A 26 -1.52 -1.14 12.08
C ALA A 26 -0.67 -0.43 13.12
N ARG A 27 -0.55 0.91 13.02
CA ARG A 27 0.17 1.72 14.02
C ARG A 27 -0.41 1.55 15.41
N GLU A 28 -1.73 1.65 15.55
CA GLU A 28 -2.38 1.51 16.85
C GLU A 28 -2.29 0.09 17.41
N ALA A 29 -2.32 -0.94 16.55
CA ALA A 29 -2.09 -2.31 16.97
C ALA A 29 -0.67 -2.51 17.53
N VAL A 30 0.36 -2.09 16.79
CA VAL A 30 1.75 -2.20 17.22
C VAL A 30 2.02 -1.35 18.47
N ARG A 31 1.46 -0.14 18.54
CA ARG A 31 1.61 0.74 19.71
C ARG A 31 1.13 0.09 21.00
N LYS A 32 0.03 -0.67 20.97
CA LYS A 32 -0.46 -1.42 22.14
C LYS A 32 0.52 -2.49 22.61
N LEU A 33 1.27 -3.08 21.69
CA LEU A 33 2.27 -4.12 21.98
C LEU A 33 3.55 -3.53 22.57
N VAL A 34 4.05 -2.43 22.00
CA VAL A 34 5.39 -1.90 22.31
C VAL A 34 5.40 -0.71 23.26
N ALA A 35 4.26 -0.03 23.45
CA ALA A 35 4.16 1.18 24.26
C ALA A 35 2.90 1.22 25.16
N PRO A 36 2.63 0.18 25.98
CA PRO A 36 1.39 0.06 26.75
C PRO A 36 1.18 1.17 27.79
N THR A 37 2.26 1.81 28.27
CA THR A 37 2.24 2.93 29.21
C THR A 37 2.47 4.29 28.54
N GLY A 38 2.43 4.33 27.20
CA GLY A 38 2.55 5.54 26.39
C GLY A 38 3.94 5.83 25.84
N LYS A 39 5.01 5.28 26.42
CA LYS A 39 6.37 5.30 25.86
C LYS A 39 6.77 3.91 25.35
N VAL A 40 7.55 3.86 24.28
CA VAL A 40 8.10 2.61 23.75
C VAL A 40 9.01 1.97 24.80
N ASP A 41 8.73 0.72 25.14
CA ASP A 41 9.58 -0.12 25.97
C ASP A 41 10.54 -0.90 25.06
N PRO A 42 11.87 -0.73 25.21
CA PRO A 42 12.86 -1.42 24.38
C PRO A 42 12.75 -2.95 24.42
N LYS A 43 12.40 -3.54 25.57
CA LYS A 43 12.26 -4.99 25.70
C LYS A 43 11.02 -5.50 24.98
N LEU A 44 9.93 -4.74 25.03
CA LEU A 44 8.71 -5.07 24.29
C LEU A 44 8.94 -4.89 22.78
N LEU A 45 9.66 -3.84 22.37
CA LEU A 45 10.02 -3.63 20.97
C LEU A 45 10.87 -4.78 20.40
N GLU A 46 11.85 -5.27 21.16
CA GLU A 46 12.68 -6.42 20.77
C GLU A 46 11.85 -7.70 20.70
N ARG A 47 10.98 -7.96 21.69
CA ARG A 47 10.08 -9.11 21.69
C ARG A 47 9.12 -9.09 20.49
N GLU A 48 8.60 -7.92 20.15
CA GLU A 48 7.59 -7.69 19.12
C GLU A 48 8.20 -7.19 17.80
N GLN A 49 9.49 -7.50 17.56
CA GLN A 49 10.26 -6.98 16.43
C GLN A 49 9.58 -7.27 15.08
N PHE A 50 9.01 -8.45 14.91
CA PHE A 50 8.28 -8.81 13.70
C PHE A 50 7.10 -7.86 13.45
N ALA A 51 6.31 -7.56 14.48
CA ALA A 51 5.18 -6.64 14.37
C ALA A 51 5.65 -5.21 14.09
N ALA A 52 6.72 -4.76 14.77
CA ALA A 52 7.29 -3.43 14.57
C ALA A 52 7.86 -3.24 13.14
N HIS A 53 8.62 -4.21 12.65
CA HIS A 53 9.12 -4.22 11.27
C HIS A 53 7.98 -4.33 10.25
N GLY A 54 6.98 -5.18 10.54
CA GLY A 54 5.80 -5.32 9.71
C GLY A 54 5.06 -4.00 9.52
N TYR A 55 4.85 -3.25 10.61
CA TYR A 55 4.30 -1.90 10.52
C TYR A 55 5.21 -0.94 9.73
N ALA A 56 6.53 -0.99 9.90
CA ALA A 56 7.45 -0.15 9.13
C ALA A 56 7.34 -0.41 7.61
N TRP A 57 7.16 -1.66 7.19
CA TRP A 57 6.91 -2.02 5.80
C TRP A 57 5.56 -1.54 5.29
N ILE A 58 4.49 -1.70 6.08
CA ILE A 58 3.16 -1.14 5.76
C ILE A 58 3.26 0.37 5.55
N ALA A 59 3.83 1.10 6.51
CA ALA A 59 4.00 2.56 6.42
C ALA A 59 4.82 2.97 5.20
N THR A 60 5.84 2.19 4.84
CA THR A 60 6.64 2.40 3.63
C THR A 60 5.81 2.27 2.36
N TYR A 61 4.97 1.22 2.27
CA TYR A 61 4.11 0.99 1.10
C TYR A 61 3.05 2.08 0.97
N VAL A 62 2.41 2.48 2.07
CA VAL A 62 1.42 3.57 2.07
C VAL A 62 2.08 4.90 1.71
N ALA A 63 3.28 5.19 2.23
CA ALA A 63 4.04 6.36 1.83
C ALA A 63 4.37 6.36 0.33
N ALA A 64 4.77 5.21 -0.23
CA ALA A 64 5.03 5.08 -1.66
C ALA A 64 3.76 5.36 -2.50
N LEU A 65 2.60 4.81 -2.13
CA LEU A 65 1.32 5.11 -2.78
C LEU A 65 1.02 6.61 -2.80
N ARG A 66 1.17 7.28 -1.64
CA ARG A 66 0.98 8.73 -1.51
C ARG A 66 1.90 9.52 -2.43
N GLN A 67 3.18 9.15 -2.50
CA GLN A 67 4.14 9.85 -3.36
C GLN A 67 3.91 9.56 -4.84
N MET A 68 3.53 8.34 -5.21
CA MET A 68 3.23 7.97 -6.60
C MET A 68 2.02 8.73 -7.13
N ARG A 69 0.94 8.87 -6.33
CA ARG A 69 -0.21 9.68 -6.75
C ARG A 69 0.17 11.15 -6.92
N ARG A 70 0.87 11.75 -5.95
CA ARG A 70 1.33 13.14 -6.04
C ARG A 70 2.23 13.39 -7.24
N TRP A 71 3.14 12.47 -7.53
CA TRP A 71 3.98 12.53 -8.73
C TRP A 71 3.15 12.54 -10.02
N ALA A 72 2.16 11.66 -10.13
CA ALA A 72 1.30 11.60 -11.29
C ALA A 72 0.39 12.84 -11.44
N GLU A 73 -0.09 13.41 -10.34
CA GLU A 73 -0.85 14.67 -10.33
C GLU A 73 0.00 15.84 -10.86
N ALA A 74 1.22 16.00 -10.33
CA ALA A 74 2.15 17.02 -10.82
C ALA A 74 2.54 16.80 -12.30
N GLY A 75 2.68 15.54 -12.72
CA GLY A 75 2.91 15.19 -14.11
C GLY A 75 1.76 15.61 -15.02
N HIS A 76 0.51 15.40 -14.57
CA HIS A 76 -0.68 15.82 -15.30
C HIS A 76 -0.76 17.34 -15.45
N GLU A 77 -0.48 18.09 -14.38
CA GLU A 77 -0.49 19.57 -14.40
C GLU A 77 0.59 20.17 -15.30
N SER A 78 1.77 19.55 -15.34
CA SER A 78 2.92 20.01 -16.15
C SER A 78 2.93 19.50 -17.59
N GLY A 79 1.97 18.67 -17.98
CA GLY A 79 1.92 18.06 -19.32
C GLY A 79 2.92 16.90 -19.54
N SER A 80 3.58 16.43 -18.48
CA SER A 80 4.52 15.30 -18.52
C SER A 80 3.90 13.94 -18.18
N GLY A 81 2.62 13.90 -17.77
CA GLY A 81 1.88 12.68 -17.41
C GLY A 81 1.36 11.90 -18.63
N GLY A 82 2.26 11.23 -19.35
CA GLY A 82 1.98 10.44 -20.55
C GLY A 82 1.38 9.05 -20.30
N GLU A 83 1.39 8.21 -21.34
CA GLU A 83 0.92 6.82 -21.27
C GLU A 83 1.74 6.01 -20.25
N LEU A 84 3.07 6.13 -20.31
CA LEU A 84 3.99 5.37 -19.48
C LEU A 84 3.78 5.69 -17.99
N GLU A 85 3.66 6.96 -17.63
CA GLU A 85 3.46 7.41 -16.25
C GLU A 85 2.17 6.85 -15.66
N ARG A 86 1.09 6.82 -16.45
CA ARG A 86 -0.20 6.24 -16.03
C ARG A 86 -0.12 4.72 -15.86
N LEU A 87 0.60 4.03 -16.73
CA LEU A 87 0.80 2.58 -16.60
C LEU A 87 1.66 2.23 -15.37
N ILE A 88 2.70 3.03 -15.09
CA ILE A 88 3.52 2.89 -13.88
C ILE A 88 2.67 3.13 -12.63
N LEU A 89 1.88 4.21 -12.60
CA LEU A 89 0.99 4.51 -11.48
C LEU A 89 0.00 3.37 -11.22
N GLN A 90 -0.70 2.92 -12.26
CA GLN A 90 -1.67 1.83 -12.18
C GLN A 90 -1.03 0.52 -11.67
N SER A 91 0.17 0.21 -12.18
CA SER A 91 0.90 -1.00 -11.75
C SER A 91 1.36 -0.91 -10.31
N ALA A 92 1.90 0.24 -9.90
CA ALA A 92 2.34 0.48 -8.53
C ALA A 92 1.18 0.36 -7.53
N PHE A 93 0.04 1.01 -7.81
CA PHE A 93 -1.14 0.90 -6.97
C PHE A 93 -1.68 -0.53 -6.92
N GLY A 94 -1.80 -1.20 -8.07
CA GLY A 94 -2.30 -2.56 -8.12
C GLY A 94 -1.41 -3.55 -7.35
N GLU A 95 -0.10 -3.45 -7.47
CA GLU A 95 0.85 -4.29 -6.75
C GLU A 95 0.85 -4.02 -5.24
N TYR A 96 0.98 -2.74 -4.84
CA TYR A 96 1.19 -2.41 -3.43
C TYR A 96 -0.09 -2.63 -2.61
N LEU A 97 -1.26 -2.38 -3.19
CA LEU A 97 -2.53 -2.71 -2.55
C LEU A 97 -2.75 -4.22 -2.45
N ALA A 98 -2.33 -5.01 -3.45
CA ALA A 98 -2.39 -6.46 -3.38
C ALA A 98 -1.51 -7.02 -2.26
N GLN A 99 -0.31 -6.48 -2.09
CA GLN A 99 0.60 -6.88 -1.00
C GLN A 99 0.14 -6.39 0.37
N LEU A 100 -0.39 -5.17 0.50
CA LEU A 100 -1.03 -4.72 1.75
C LEU A 100 -2.16 -5.67 2.17
N LYS A 101 -2.94 -6.18 1.20
CA LYS A 101 -4.05 -7.11 1.44
C LYS A 101 -3.56 -8.54 1.76
N GLY A 102 -2.64 -9.07 0.93
CA GLY A 102 -2.24 -10.48 0.95
C GLY A 102 -1.01 -10.80 1.79
N GLY A 103 -0.19 -9.79 2.07
CA GLY A 103 1.03 -9.85 2.85
C GLY A 103 2.21 -9.20 2.13
N ILE A 104 3.01 -8.44 2.88
CA ILE A 104 4.25 -7.80 2.40
C ILE A 104 5.43 -8.68 2.76
N ALA A 105 6.26 -9.01 1.77
CA ALA A 105 7.54 -9.67 2.01
C ALA A 105 8.54 -8.68 2.65
N ILE A 106 8.85 -8.88 3.93
CA ILE A 106 9.93 -8.19 4.65
C ILE A 106 11.28 -8.73 4.17
N SER A 107 11.33 -10.06 4.00
CA SER A 107 12.44 -10.82 3.45
C SER A 107 11.88 -11.97 2.59
N GLN A 108 12.73 -12.84 2.05
CA GLN A 108 12.27 -14.00 1.28
C GLN A 108 11.46 -15.00 2.13
N VAL A 109 11.64 -15.00 3.45
CA VAL A 109 11.01 -15.97 4.37
C VAL A 109 10.09 -15.32 5.40
N GLU A 110 10.06 -13.99 5.47
CA GLU A 110 9.21 -13.23 6.39
C GLU A 110 8.17 -12.43 5.59
N ILE A 111 6.90 -12.78 5.79
CA ILE A 111 5.77 -12.10 5.16
C ILE A 111 4.85 -11.61 6.28
N VAL A 112 4.73 -10.29 6.43
CA VAL A 112 3.75 -9.69 7.34
C VAL A 112 2.39 -9.65 6.66
N ARG A 113 1.38 -10.20 7.31
CA ARG A 113 -0.03 -10.16 6.89
C ARG A 113 -0.83 -9.30 7.87
N PRO A 114 -2.00 -8.75 7.45
CA PRO A 114 -2.89 -8.04 8.35
C PRO A 114 -3.20 -8.81 9.64
N GLY A 115 -3.45 -10.12 9.53
CA GLY A 115 -3.74 -10.98 10.68
C GLY A 115 -2.60 -11.09 11.69
N ASP A 116 -1.34 -10.96 11.27
CA ASP A 116 -0.18 -11.01 12.19
C ASP A 116 -0.15 -9.80 13.13
N LEU A 117 -0.83 -8.71 12.76
CA LEU A 117 -1.00 -7.51 13.58
C LEU A 117 -2.40 -7.43 14.23
N GLY A 118 -3.21 -8.50 14.14
CA GLY A 118 -4.58 -8.52 14.62
C GLY A 118 -5.55 -7.63 13.83
N LEU A 119 -5.21 -7.33 12.57
CA LEU A 119 -6.05 -6.53 11.67
C LEU A 119 -6.90 -7.43 10.77
N ASP A 120 -8.07 -6.91 10.38
CA ASP A 120 -8.91 -7.53 9.38
C ASP A 120 -8.49 -7.11 7.96
N GLY A 121 -8.07 -8.08 7.15
CA GLY A 121 -7.73 -7.87 5.74
C GLY A 121 -8.91 -7.40 4.89
N ALA A 122 -10.15 -7.67 5.31
CA ALA A 122 -11.35 -7.19 4.63
C ALA A 122 -11.45 -5.66 4.60
N ALA A 123 -10.75 -4.96 5.49
CA ALA A 123 -10.67 -3.49 5.47
C ALA A 123 -10.07 -2.92 4.17
N LEU A 124 -9.31 -3.73 3.42
CA LEU A 124 -8.76 -3.38 2.11
C LEU A 124 -9.67 -3.80 0.94
N GLU A 125 -10.82 -4.43 1.19
CA GLU A 125 -11.74 -4.91 0.15
C GLU A 125 -12.75 -3.83 -0.30
N THR A 126 -12.24 -2.71 -0.78
CA THR A 126 -13.08 -1.67 -1.39
C THR A 126 -13.17 -1.84 -2.91
N PRO A 127 -14.22 -1.33 -3.57
CA PRO A 127 -14.34 -1.40 -5.03
C PRO A 127 -13.14 -0.78 -5.77
N ALA A 128 -12.62 0.36 -5.29
CA ALA A 128 -11.45 1.01 -5.87
C ALA A 128 -10.19 0.14 -5.74
N VAL A 129 -9.94 -0.43 -4.56
CA VAL A 129 -8.79 -1.32 -4.34
C VAL A 129 -8.89 -2.56 -5.22
N ALA A 130 -10.05 -3.22 -5.25
CA ALA A 130 -10.27 -4.39 -6.10
C ALA A 130 -10.03 -4.09 -7.59
N LYS A 131 -10.50 -2.93 -8.07
CA LYS A 131 -10.32 -2.48 -9.46
C LYS A 131 -8.85 -2.20 -9.78
N LEU A 132 -8.11 -1.54 -8.88
CA LEU A 132 -6.69 -1.25 -9.05
C LEU A 132 -5.84 -2.53 -9.04
N ILE A 133 -6.09 -3.44 -8.11
CA ILE A 133 -5.40 -4.75 -8.05
C ILE A 133 -5.61 -5.52 -9.37
N ALA A 134 -6.86 -5.62 -9.83
CA ALA A 134 -7.19 -6.32 -11.07
C ALA A 134 -6.54 -5.69 -12.32
N ALA A 135 -6.18 -4.40 -12.27
CA ALA A 135 -5.60 -3.66 -13.38
C ALA A 135 -4.08 -3.82 -13.53
N ASN A 136 -3.37 -4.40 -12.55
CA ASN A 136 -1.96 -4.78 -12.67
C ASN A 136 -1.84 -6.11 -13.45
N THR A 137 -2.08 -6.05 -14.76
CA THR A 137 -2.09 -7.22 -15.65
C THR A 137 -0.75 -7.43 -16.36
N ALA A 138 -0.54 -8.62 -16.92
CA ALA A 138 0.62 -8.91 -17.77
C ALA A 138 0.72 -7.97 -18.98
N ALA A 139 -0.41 -7.59 -19.58
CA ALA A 139 -0.42 -6.65 -20.71
C ALA A 139 0.02 -5.24 -20.31
N VAL A 140 -0.38 -4.77 -19.13
CA VAL A 140 0.07 -3.49 -18.57
C VAL A 140 1.57 -3.51 -18.28
N ARG A 141 2.06 -4.55 -17.58
CA ARG A 141 3.50 -4.70 -17.30
C ARG A 141 4.33 -4.83 -18.57
N GLY A 142 3.84 -5.59 -19.55
CA GLY A 142 4.51 -5.75 -20.85
C GLY A 142 4.53 -4.48 -21.70
N ARG A 143 3.63 -3.51 -21.46
CA ARG A 143 3.65 -2.21 -22.15
C ARG A 143 4.63 -1.21 -21.52
N ILE A 144 5.02 -1.43 -20.26
CA ILE A 144 6.01 -0.61 -19.54
C ILE A 144 7.44 -0.99 -19.93
N ALA A 145 7.69 -2.29 -20.14
CA ALA A 145 9.01 -2.85 -20.47
C ALA A 145 9.45 -2.53 -21.90
#